data_AF-A0A1R3GYG4-F1
#
_entry.id   AF-A0A1R3GYG4-F1
#
_cell.length_a   1.000
_cell.length_b   1.000
_cell.length_c   1.000
_cell.angle_alpha   90.00
_cell.angle_beta   90.00
_cell.angle_gamma   90.00
#
_symmetry.space_group_name_H-M   'P 1'
#
loop_
_entity.id
_entity.type
_entity.pdbx_description
1 polymer ?
#
loop_
_entity_poly.entity_id
_entity_poly.type
_entity_poly.pdbx_seq_one_letter_code
_entity_poly.pdbx_strand_id
1 'polypeptide(L)' 'MVVETFSEYPPLGCFAVRDMRQTVVVDVIKSVEEKDPSGAKVTRLAAKKK' A
#
# COMPACT_ATOMS: atom_id res chain seq x y z
N MET A 1 3.13 5.28 1.31
CA MET A 1 2.37 4.71 0.19
C MET A 1 1.87 3.38 0.67
N VAL A 2 0.56 3.16 0.68
CA VAL A 2 -0.05 1.90 1.14
C VAL A 2 -0.39 1.10 -0.10
N VAL A 3 0.15 -0.11 -0.19
CA VAL A 3 -0.04 -1.05 -1.29
C VAL A 3 -0.06 -2.46 -0.71
N GLU A 4 -0.81 -3.35 -1.34
CA GLU A 4 -1.01 -4.72 -0.88
C GLU A 4 -0.63 -5.70 -2.00
N THR A 5 -0.50 -6.98 -1.65
CA THR A 5 -0.38 -8.01 -2.67
C THR A 5 -1.67 -8.14 -3.46
N PHE A 6 -1.57 -8.42 -4.77
CA PHE A 6 -2.75 -8.56 -5.62
C PHE A 6 -3.67 -9.71 -5.18
N SER A 7 -3.10 -10.77 -4.60
CA SER A 7 -3.88 -11.92 -4.12
C SER A 7 -4.72 -11.60 -2.89
N GLU A 8 -4.24 -10.72 -2.00
CA GLU A 8 -4.95 -10.36 -0.77
C GLU A 8 -5.92 -9.21 -0.98
N TYR A 9 -5.47 -8.16 -1.69
CA TYR A 9 -6.30 -7.01 -1.99
C TYR A 9 -6.08 -6.53 -3.44
N PRO A 10 -6.79 -7.15 -4.41
CA PRO A 10 -6.60 -6.90 -5.84
C PRO A 10 -6.63 -5.42 -6.26
N PRO A 11 -7.51 -4.55 -5.69
CA PRO A 11 -7.53 -3.14 -6.06
C PRO A 11 -6.27 -2.35 -5.69
N LEU A 12 -5.52 -2.76 -4.66
CA LEU A 12 -4.29 -2.09 -4.22
C LEU A 12 -3.02 -2.73 -4.82
N GLY A 13 -3.15 -3.92 -5.42
CA GLY A 13 -2.05 -4.65 -6.02
C GLY A 13 -1.79 -4.36 -7.50
N CYS A 14 -2.59 -3.51 -8.16
CA CYS A 14 -2.39 -3.14 -9.56
C CYS A 14 -1.69 -1.79 -9.69
N PHE A 15 -0.66 -1.68 -10.53
CA PHE A 15 0.01 -0.40 -10.78
C PHE A 15 0.30 -0.16 -12.27
N ALA A 16 0.35 1.12 -12.63
CA ALA A 16 0.68 1.58 -13.97
C ALA A 16 1.83 2.58 -13.89
N VAL A 17 2.90 2.31 -14.63
CA VAL A 17 4.07 3.20 -14.74
C VAL A 17 3.82 4.16 -15.89
N ARG A 18 3.86 5.46 -15.59
CA ARG A 18 3.67 6.53 -16.58
C ARG A 18 4.94 7.31 -16.80
N ASP A 19 5.32 7.51 -18.06
CA ASP A 19 6.36 8.45 -18.48
C ASP A 19 5.79 9.43 -19.52
N MET A 20 6.02 10.73 -19.32
CA MET A 20 5.55 11.82 -20.20
C MET A 20 4.14 11.64 -20.80
N ARG A 21 3.14 11.34 -19.95
CA ARG A 21 1.71 11.11 -20.29
C ARG A 21 1.39 9.78 -20.98
N GLN A 22 2.36 8.91 -21.21
CA GLN A 22 2.17 7.57 -21.77
C GLN A 22 2.31 6.51 -20.69
N THR A 23 1.52 5.43 -20.78
CA THR A 23 1.67 4.27 -19.90
C THR A 23 2.73 3.37 -20.50
N VAL A 24 3.86 3.23 -19.81
CA VAL A 24 4.98 2.41 -20.26
C VAL A 24 4.76 0.94 -19.92
N VAL A 25 4.21 0.67 -18.74
CA VAL A 25 3.95 -0.68 -18.22
C VAL A 25 2.71 -0.69 -17.32
N VAL A 26 1.99 -1.81 -17.33
CA VAL A 26 0.98 -2.18 -16.32
C VAL A 26 1.38 -3.53 -15.74
N ASP A 27 1.37 -3.64 -14.41
CA ASP A 27 1.77 -4.88 -13.72
C ASP A 27 1.11 -5.00 -12.33
N VAL A 28 1.31 -6.15 -11.66
CA VAL A 28 0.72 -6.48 -10.36
C VAL A 28 1.78 -6.77 -9.28
N ILE A 29 1.44 -6.47 -8.03
CA ILE A 29 2.32 -6.64 -6.87
C ILE A 29 2.21 -8.08 -6.35
N LYS A 30 3.35 -8.80 -6.35
CA LYS A 30 3.44 -10.20 -5.91
C LYS A 30 3.77 -10.35 -4.42
N SER A 31 4.58 -9.46 -3.86
CA SER A 31 4.98 -9.46 -2.46
C SER A 31 5.26 -8.04 -1.99
N VAL A 32 4.98 -7.76 -0.73
CA VAL A 32 5.22 -6.46 -0.09
C VAL A 32 6.08 -6.72 1.14
N GLU A 33 7.13 -5.91 1.33
CA GLU A 33 7.89 -5.86 2.57
C GLU A 33 7.33 -4.71 3.41
N GLU A 34 6.65 -5.04 4.51
CA GLU A 34 6.01 -4.04 5.35
C GLU A 34 7.06 -3.26 6.15
N LYS A 35 6.87 -1.94 6.24
CA LYS A 35 7.70 -1.09 7.10
C LYS A 35 7.09 -1.00 8.50
N ASP A 36 7.97 -0.96 9.51
CA ASP A 36 7.57 -0.86 10.92
C ASP A 36 6.60 0.30 11.18
N PRO A 37 5.42 0.04 11.77
CA PRO A 37 4.43 1.07 12.09
C PRO A 37 4.78 1.87 13.36
N SER A 38 5.99 1.71 13.91
CA SER A 38 6.40 2.18 15.25
C SER A 38 6.38 3.70 15.45
N GLY A 39 6.24 4.48 14.38
CA GLY A 39 6.13 5.95 14.42
C GLY A 39 4.70 6.51 14.45
N ALA A 40 3.67 5.66 14.44
CA ALA A 40 2.28 6.14 14.34
C ALA A 40 1.81 6.83 15.63
N LYS A 41 1.43 8.12 15.52
CA LYS A 41 0.82 8.87 16.63
C LYS A 41 -0.58 8.31 16.91
N VAL A 42 -0.71 7.53 17.96
CA VAL A 42 -2.00 6.96 18.40
C VAL A 42 -2.83 8.04 19.09
N THR A 43 -4.09 8.19 18.67
CA THR A 43 -5.01 9.14 19.30
C THR A 43 -5.57 8.58 20.61
N ARG A 44 -5.88 9.47 21.55
CA ARG A 44 -6.31 9.13 22.93
C ARG A 44 -7.55 8.20 22.99
N LEU A 45 -8.40 8.22 21.97
CA LEU A 45 -9.57 7.34 21.87
C LEU A 45 -9.20 5.90 21.46
N ALA A 46 -8.20 5.73 20.61
CA ALA A 46 -7.71 4.41 20.22
C ALA A 46 -6.97 3.72 21.38
N ALA A 47 -6.31 4.48 22.25
CA ALA A 47 -5.65 3.96 23.45
C ALA A 47 -6.62 3.48 24.55
N LYS A 48 -7.89 3.93 24.54
CA LYS A 48 -8.90 3.58 25.55
C LYS A 48 -9.73 2.33 25.18
N LYS A 49 -9.53 1.78 23.98
CA LYS A 49 -10.34 0.68 23.43
C LYS A 49 -9.68 -0.71 23.53
N LYS A 50 -8.68 -0.85 24.41
CA LYS A 50 -8.16 -2.16 24.84
C LYS A 50 -8.90 -2.64 26.08
#